data_AF-A0A348UKT1-F1
#
_entry.id   AF-A0A348UKT1-F1
#
_cell.length_a   1.000
_cell.length_b   1.000
_cell.length_c   1.000
_cell.angle_alpha   90.00
_cell.angle_beta   90.00
_cell.angle_gamma   90.00
#
_symmetry.space_group_name_H-M   'P 1'
#
loop_
_entity.id
_entity.type
_entity.pdbx_description
1 polymer ?
#
loop_
_entity_poly.entity_id
_entity_poly.type
_entity_poly.pdbx_seq_one_letter_code
_entity_poly.pdbx_strand_id
1 'polypeptide(L)'
;MGDILARALGRDLSKVAVYGREGMTGARARDTIGFATVRAGDIVGDHTVLFAGAGERIEITHRAHSRLNFAQGALRAARFLKKQERGLYDMQDVLGFGDRLQ
;
A
#
# COMPACT_ATOMS: atom_id res chain seq x y z
N MET A 1 0.36 -1.45 2.41
CA MET A 1 -0.15 -0.07 2.61
C MET A 1 -0.34 0.25 4.10
N GLY A 2 -1.21 -0.45 4.83
CA GLY A 2 -1.48 -0.13 6.25
C GLY A 2 -0.24 -0.11 7.15
N ASP A 3 0.68 -1.06 6.97
CA ASP A 3 1.90 -1.14 7.77
C ASP A 3 2.83 0.08 7.58
N ILE A 4 3.03 0.49 6.32
CA ILE A 4 3.81 1.71 6.00
C ILE A 4 3.20 2.94 6.69
N LEU A 5 1.87 3.08 6.68
CA LEU A 5 1.18 4.19 7.35
C LEU A 5 1.36 4.12 8.87
N ALA A 6 1.23 2.94 9.46
CA ALA A 6 1.41 2.76 10.90
C ALA A 6 2.83 3.13 11.33
N ARG A 7 3.86 2.62 10.64
CA ARG A 7 5.27 2.97 10.91
C ARG A 7 5.53 4.46 10.76
N ALA A 8 5.06 5.08 9.67
CA ALA A 8 5.24 6.51 9.45
C ALA A 8 4.59 7.39 10.55
N LEU A 9 3.57 6.88 11.22
CA LEU A 9 2.87 7.55 12.33
C LEU A 9 3.32 7.07 13.72
N GLY A 10 4.34 6.21 13.82
CA GLY A 10 4.81 5.64 15.09
C GLY A 10 3.79 4.73 15.79
N ARG A 11 2.98 4.01 15.02
CA ARG A 11 1.90 3.13 15.52
C ARG A 11 2.21 1.67 15.23
N ASP A 12 1.68 0.80 16.09
CA ASP A 12 1.63 -0.64 15.85
C ASP A 12 0.32 -0.99 15.15
N LEU A 13 0.41 -1.40 13.87
CA LEU A 13 -0.77 -1.70 13.06
C LEU A 13 -1.66 -2.77 13.72
N SER A 14 -1.06 -3.77 14.37
CA SER A 14 -1.83 -4.86 15.00
C SER A 14 -2.74 -4.38 16.13
N LYS A 15 -2.41 -3.24 16.74
CA LYS A 15 -3.19 -2.63 17.83
C LYS A 15 -4.23 -1.63 17.34
N VAL A 16 -3.97 -0.95 16.21
CA VAL A 16 -4.82 0.16 15.74
C VAL A 16 -5.65 -0.18 14.50
N ALA A 17 -5.44 -1.36 13.89
CA ALA A 17 -6.21 -1.78 12.73
C ALA A 17 -7.66 -2.13 13.09
N VAL A 18 -8.60 -1.64 12.29
CA VAL A 18 -10.02 -1.98 12.39
C VAL A 18 -10.46 -2.55 11.04
N TYR A 19 -10.80 -3.84 11.00
CA TYR A 19 -11.06 -4.59 9.76
C TYR A 19 -12.52 -4.63 9.30
N GLY A 20 -13.42 -4.10 10.13
CA GLY A 20 -14.85 -4.03 9.86
C GLY A 20 -15.55 -3.17 10.90
N ARG A 21 -16.76 -2.72 10.59
CA ARG A 21 -17.64 -2.02 11.53
C ARG A 21 -19.06 -2.53 11.30
N GLU A 22 -19.74 -2.86 12.39
CA GLU A 22 -21.11 -3.38 12.37
C GLU A 22 -21.89 -2.75 13.53
N GLY A 23 -23.15 -2.37 13.27
CA GLY A 23 -24.01 -1.73 14.27
C GLY A 23 -23.46 -0.38 14.79
N MET A 24 -23.71 -0.09 16.07
CA MET A 24 -23.34 1.16 16.73
C MET A 24 -21.92 1.08 17.32
N THR A 25 -20.90 1.33 16.49
CA THR A 25 -19.48 1.27 16.91
C THR A 25 -18.98 2.49 17.69
N GLY A 26 -19.77 3.57 17.77
CA GLY A 26 -19.39 4.82 18.42
C GLY A 26 -18.51 5.73 17.55
N ALA A 27 -17.99 6.80 18.15
CA ALA A 27 -17.11 7.75 17.47
C ALA A 27 -15.75 7.11 17.14
N ARG A 28 -15.20 7.40 15.96
CA ARG A 28 -13.92 6.85 15.49
C ARG A 28 -12.74 7.44 16.27
N ALA A 29 -11.96 6.59 16.93
CA ALA A 29 -10.69 7.01 17.54
C ALA A 29 -9.67 7.44 16.46
N ARG A 30 -8.93 8.53 16.74
CA ARG A 30 -8.03 9.22 15.79
C ARG A 30 -6.87 8.34 15.33
N ASP A 31 -6.41 7.45 16.20
CA ASP A 31 -5.26 6.57 15.99
C ASP A 31 -5.59 5.35 15.11
N THR A 32 -6.86 4.98 15.00
CA THR A 32 -7.27 3.81 14.21
C THR A 32 -6.91 3.94 12.73
N ILE A 33 -6.58 2.80 12.12
CA ILE A 33 -6.41 2.64 10.67
C ILE A 33 -7.51 1.68 10.21
N GLY A 34 -8.46 2.20 9.44
CA GLY A 34 -9.63 1.41 9.01
C GLY A 34 -9.37 0.69 7.69
N PHE A 35 -9.82 -0.56 7.59
CA PHE A 35 -9.84 -1.34 6.36
C PHE A 35 -11.29 -1.59 5.96
N ALA A 36 -11.65 -1.17 4.75
CA ALA A 36 -12.90 -1.53 4.12
C ALA A 36 -12.56 -2.38 2.89
N THR A 37 -12.98 -3.64 2.91
CA THR A 37 -12.56 -4.64 1.92
C THR A 37 -13.76 -5.06 1.09
N VAL A 38 -13.72 -4.76 -0.21
CA VAL A 38 -14.78 -5.11 -1.16
C VAL A 38 -14.38 -6.36 -1.95
N ARG A 39 -15.37 -7.20 -2.25
CA ARG A 39 -15.27 -8.33 -3.18
C ARG A 39 -16.42 -8.21 -4.17
N ALA A 40 -16.12 -8.00 -5.44
CA ALA A 40 -17.13 -7.80 -6.47
C ALA A 40 -16.59 -8.20 -7.85
N GLY A 41 -17.35 -9.04 -8.56
CA GLY A 41 -17.16 -9.34 -9.98
C GLY A 41 -15.74 -9.75 -10.36
N ASP A 42 -15.25 -9.13 -11.43
CA ASP A 42 -13.98 -9.40 -12.11
C ASP A 42 -12.86 -8.39 -11.76
N ILE A 43 -13.05 -7.60 -10.69
CA ILE A 43 -12.06 -6.62 -10.25
C ILE A 43 -10.75 -7.33 -9.89
N VAL A 44 -9.70 -7.06 -10.66
CA VAL A 44 -8.37 -7.67 -10.45
C VAL A 44 -7.75 -7.19 -9.13
N GLY A 45 -7.88 -5.89 -8.83
CA GLY A 45 -7.43 -5.34 -7.56
C GLY A 45 -7.38 -3.82 -7.54
N ASP A 46 -8.22 -3.23 -6.70
CA ASP A 46 -8.25 -1.81 -6.39
C ASP A 46 -7.84 -1.58 -4.95
N HIS A 47 -6.95 -0.61 -4.73
CA HIS A 47 -6.48 -0.23 -3.42
C HIS A 47 -6.46 1.30 -3.31
N THR A 48 -7.21 1.84 -2.34
CA THR A 48 -7.23 3.27 -2.05
C THR A 48 -6.84 3.50 -0.60
N VAL A 49 -5.88 4.40 -0.39
CA VAL A 49 -5.62 5.00 0.92
C VAL A 49 -6.30 6.37 0.94
N LEU A 50 -7.22 6.56 1.87
CA LEU A 50 -7.96 7.81 2.07
C LEU A 50 -7.43 8.51 3.33
N PHE A 51 -6.96 9.74 3.15
CA PHE A 51 -6.71 10.69 4.23
C PHE A 51 -7.83 11.72 4.23
N ALA A 52 -8.63 11.78 5.29
CA ALA A 52 -9.77 12.68 5.39
C ALA A 52 -9.58 13.65 6.57
N GLY A 53 -9.64 14.95 6.29
CA GLY A 53 -9.61 16.03 7.26
C GLY A 53 -10.93 16.80 7.26
N ALA A 54 -11.00 17.87 8.05
CA ALA A 54 -12.15 18.77 8.01
C ALA A 54 -12.10 19.56 6.68
N GLY A 55 -13.15 19.43 5.86
CA GLY A 55 -13.29 20.19 4.61
C GLY A 55 -12.53 19.63 3.40
N GLU A 56 -11.68 18.62 3.55
CA GLU A 56 -10.90 18.06 2.45
C GLU A 56 -10.59 16.57 2.59
N ARG A 57 -10.19 15.95 1.46
CA ARG A 57 -9.64 14.60 1.43
C ARG A 57 -8.55 14.46 0.38
N ILE A 58 -7.57 13.62 0.68
CA ILE A 58 -6.51 13.18 -0.23
C ILE A 58 -6.62 11.67 -0.40
N GLU A 59 -6.62 11.21 -1.64
CA GLU A 59 -6.73 9.79 -1.99
C GLU A 59 -5.54 9.36 -2.83
N ILE A 60 -4.88 8.27 -2.42
CA ILE A 60 -3.86 7.59 -3.22
C ILE A 60 -4.45 6.26 -3.65
N THR A 61 -4.69 6.12 -4.96
CA THR A 61 -5.39 4.96 -5.54
C THR A 61 -4.51 4.23 -6.54
N HIS A 62 -4.44 2.91 -6.40
CA HIS A 62 -3.89 1.99 -7.41
C HIS A 62 -4.99 1.05 -7.90
N ARG A 63 -5.23 1.02 -9.21
CA ARG A 63 -6.17 0.11 -9.87
C ARG A 63 -5.43 -0.75 -10.87
N ALA A 64 -5.55 -2.07 -10.75
CA ALA A 64 -5.00 -3.01 -11.70
C ALA A 64 -6.08 -3.39 -12.73
N HIS A 65 -5.83 -3.12 -14.01
CA HIS A 65 -6.72 -3.57 -15.10
C HIS A 65 -6.43 -5.00 -15.55
N SER A 66 -5.23 -5.51 -15.28
CA SER A 66 -4.82 -6.90 -15.55
C SER A 66 -3.63 -7.25 -14.68
N ARG A 67 -3.16 -8.51 -14.74
CA ARG A 67 -1.92 -8.96 -14.08
C ARG A 67 -0.64 -8.59 -14.84
N LEU A 68 -0.76 -7.97 -16.02
CA LEU A 68 0.38 -7.68 -16.90
C LEU A 68 1.35 -6.67 -16.28
N ASN A 69 0.85 -5.75 -15.46
CA ASN A 69 1.66 -4.78 -14.71
C ASN A 69 2.72 -5.47 -13.82
N PHE A 70 2.36 -6.56 -13.15
CA PHE A 70 3.29 -7.33 -12.32
C PHE A 70 4.35 -8.05 -13.16
N ALA A 71 3.94 -8.65 -14.28
CA ALA A 71 4.87 -9.29 -15.22
C ALA A 71 5.86 -8.28 -15.83
N GLN A 72 5.39 -7.09 -16.20
CA GLN A 72 6.24 -5.99 -16.66
C GLN A 72 7.21 -5.52 -15.57
N GLY A 73 6.76 -5.44 -14.31
CA GLY A 73 7.61 -5.15 -13.15
C GLY A 73 8.73 -6.18 -12.98
N ALA A 74 8.43 -7.48 -13.10
CA ALA A 74 9.43 -8.55 -13.05
C ALA A 74 10.46 -8.45 -14.19
N LEU A 75 10.03 -8.15 -15.42
CA LEU A 75 10.93 -7.92 -16.56
C LEU A 75 11.80 -6.67 -16.40
N ARG A 76 11.29 -5.62 -15.72
CA ARG A 76 12.07 -4.45 -15.34
C ARG A 76 13.13 -4.83 -14.29
N ALA A 77 12.76 -5.58 -13.27
CA ALA A 77 13.69 -6.06 -12.24
C ALA A 77 14.80 -6.94 -12.84
N ALA A 78 14.48 -7.84 -13.78
CA ALA A 78 15.48 -8.66 -14.48
C ALA A 78 16.50 -7.80 -15.24
N ARG A 79 16.03 -6.73 -15.92
CA ARG A 79 16.91 -5.77 -16.60
C ARG A 79 17.76 -4.95 -15.63
N PHE A 80 17.20 -4.57 -14.48
CA PHE A 80 17.93 -3.90 -13.41
C PHE A 80 19.08 -4.78 -12.89
N LEU A 81 18.79 -6.04 -12.56
CA LEU A 81 19.76 -6.99 -11.99
C LEU A 81 20.97 -7.26 -12.90
N LYS A 82 20.83 -7.16 -14.23
CA LYS A 82 21.95 -7.30 -15.17
C LYS A 82 23.12 -6.34 -14.87
N LYS A 83 22.86 -5.21 -14.21
CA LYS A 83 23.85 -4.18 -13.88
C LYS A 83 24.24 -4.15 -12.39
N GLN A 84 23.69 -5.03 -11.57
CA GLN A 84 23.91 -5.01 -10.13
C GLN A 84 24.92 -6.06 -9.70
N GLU A 85 25.59 -5.79 -8.58
CA GLU A 85 26.42 -6.79 -7.90
C GLU A 85 25.54 -7.85 -7.21
N ARG A 86 26.19 -8.86 -6.61
CA ARG A 86 25.48 -9.88 -5.82
C ARG A 86 24.88 -9.22 -4.58
N GLY A 87 23.56 -9.32 -4.43
CA GLY A 87 22.84 -8.78 -3.28
C GLY A 87 21.39 -9.23 -3.25
N LEU A 88 20.68 -8.83 -2.19
CA LEU A 88 19.23 -8.97 -2.11
C LEU A 88 18.61 -7.60 -2.41
N TYR A 89 17.82 -7.54 -3.47
CA TYR A 89 17.17 -6.32 -3.94
C TYR A 89 15.65 -6.48 -3.88
N ASP A 90 14.96 -5.36 -3.72
CA ASP A 90 13.50 -5.27 -3.81
C ASP A 90 13.07 -4.25 -4.88
N MET A 91 11.76 -4.01 -5.01
CA MET A 91 11.24 -3.08 -6.00
C MET A 91 11.53 -1.61 -5.67
N GLN A 92 11.85 -1.25 -4.42
CA GLN A 92 12.29 0.10 -4.08
C GLN A 92 13.66 0.35 -4.73
N ASP A 93 14.56 -0.62 -4.70
CA ASP A 93 15.85 -0.53 -5.38
C ASP A 93 15.66 -0.41 -6.91
N VAL A 94 14.80 -1.26 -7.51
CA VAL A 94 14.50 -1.25 -8.96
C VAL A 94 13.87 0.08 -9.44
N LEU A 95 13.10 0.73 -8.58
CA LEU A 95 12.41 1.99 -8.88
C LEU A 95 13.19 3.24 -8.47
N GLY A 96 14.32 3.09 -7.76
CA GLY A 96 15.13 4.21 -7.28
C GLY A 96 14.55 4.92 -6.04
N PHE A 97 13.75 4.22 -5.25
CA PHE A 97 13.19 4.71 -3.98
C PHE A 97 13.91 4.16 -2.75
N GLY A 98 14.87 3.24 -2.94
CA GLY A 98 15.67 2.70 -1.85
C GLY A 98 16.87 3.58 -1.54
N ASP A 99 17.19 3.74 -0.25
CA ASP A 99 18.34 4.51 0.23
C ASP A 99 19.70 3.86 -0.09
N ARG A 100 19.69 2.63 -0.63
CA ARG A 100 20.90 1.81 -0.88
C ARG A 100 21.63 2.16 -2.18
N LEU A 101 21.04 2.97 -3.06
CA LEU A 101 21.53 3.26 -4.41
C LEU A 101 21.72 4.76 -4.69
N GLN A 102 21.63 5.60 -3.66
CA GLN A 102 22.08 7.01 -3.68
C GLN A 102 23.53 7.09 -3.18
#